data_AF-A0A3A8Z079-F1
#
_entry.id   AF-A0A3A8Z079-F1
#
_cell.length_a   1.000
_cell.length_b   1.000
_cell.length_c   1.000
_cell.angle_alpha   90.00
_cell.angle_beta   90.00
_cell.angle_gamma   90.00
#
_symmetry.space_group_name_H-M   'P 1'
#
loop_
_entity.id
_entity.type
_entity.pdbx_description
1 polymer ?
#
loop_
_entity_poly.entity_id
_entity_poly.type
_entity_poly.pdbx_seq_one_letter_code
_entity_poly.pdbx_strand_id
1 'polypeptide(L)' 'MEQGQDNKYHVSDPFFVVECRACGKGYWSTRRVNRKCAKCGSEDVTTRLPERRKEAGNGE' A
#
# COMPACT_ATOMS: atom_id res chain seq x y z
N MET A 1 -31.25 -1.21 -5.48
CA MET A 1 -29.94 -1.59 -6.06
C MET A 1 -28.93 -0.60 -5.53
N GLU A 2 -28.44 -0.79 -4.30
CA GLU A 2 -27.46 0.13 -3.72
C GLU A 2 -26.07 -0.26 -4.21
N GLN A 3 -25.51 0.64 -5.01
CA GLN A 3 -24.25 0.45 -5.71
C GLN A 3 -23.09 0.52 -4.71
N GLY A 4 -22.35 -0.59 -4.63
CA GLY A 4 -20.89 -0.64 -4.60
C GLY A 4 -20.16 0.18 -3.52
N GLN A 5 -19.60 -0.55 -2.55
CA GLN A 5 -18.55 -0.10 -1.63
C GLN A 5 -17.65 0.99 -2.23
N ASP A 6 -17.71 2.15 -1.59
CA ASP A 6 -17.13 3.43 -1.98
C ASP A 6 -15.60 3.30 -2.12
N ASN A 7 -15.15 3.08 -3.35
CA ASN A 7 -13.74 2.96 -3.73
C ASN A 7 -13.18 4.35 -4.10
N LYS A 8 -13.68 5.41 -3.47
CA LYS A 8 -13.24 6.78 -3.73
C LYS A 8 -11.93 7.04 -3.01
N TYR A 9 -10.96 7.59 -3.74
CA TYR A 9 -9.73 8.08 -3.17
C TYR A 9 -10.02 9.25 -2.23
N HIS A 10 -9.70 9.10 -0.94
CA HIS A 10 -9.70 10.18 0.04
C HIS A 10 -8.27 10.66 0.25
N VAL A 11 -8.04 11.98 0.22
CA VAL A 11 -6.71 12.58 0.46
C VAL A 11 -6.15 12.24 1.85
N SER A 12 -7.04 11.91 2.80
CA SER A 12 -6.69 11.47 4.16
C SER A 12 -6.45 9.96 4.27
N ASP A 13 -6.61 9.18 3.19
CA ASP A 13 -6.41 7.74 3.22
C ASP A 13 -4.91 7.41 3.38
N PRO A 14 -4.55 6.45 4.25
CA PRO A 14 -3.16 6.09 4.44
C PRO A 14 -2.57 5.52 3.14
N PHE A 15 -1.41 6.02 2.75
CA PHE A 15 -0.62 5.36 1.71
C PHE A 15 -0.07 4.04 2.24
N PHE A 16 -0.02 3.03 1.38
CA PHE A 16 0.56 1.71 1.61
C PHE A 16 1.75 1.50 0.67
N VAL A 17 2.79 0.82 1.15
CA VAL A 17 3.94 0.41 0.34
C VAL A 17 3.65 -0.99 -0.19
N VAL A 18 3.63 -1.12 -1.52
CA VAL A 18 3.46 -2.39 -2.21
C VAL A 18 4.77 -2.81 -2.82
N GLU A 19 5.19 -4.04 -2.57
CA GLU A 19 6.42 -4.64 -3.09
C GLU A 19 6.08 -5.90 -3.86
N CYS A 20 6.54 -5.98 -5.12
CA CYS A 20 6.33 -7.17 -5.94
C CYS A 20 7.60 -8.01 -5.97
N ARG A 21 7.54 -9.26 -5.50
CA ARG A 21 8.72 -10.14 -5.50
C ARG A 21 9.04 -10.69 -6.89
N ALA A 22 8.04 -10.81 -7.75
CA ALA A 22 8.25 -11.30 -9.12
C ALA A 22 9.07 -10.34 -10.00
N CYS A 23 8.91 -9.02 -9.83
CA CYS A 23 9.66 -8.03 -10.61
C CYS A 23 10.62 -7.16 -9.78
N GLY A 24 10.64 -7.33 -8.45
CA GLY A 24 11.48 -6.57 -7.52
C GLY A 24 11.10 -5.09 -7.36
N LYS A 25 9.99 -4.63 -7.96
CA LYS A 25 9.60 -3.21 -7.93
C LYS A 25 8.69 -2.91 -6.73
N GLY A 26 8.98 -1.80 -6.04
CA GLY A 26 8.12 -1.21 -5.03
C GLY A 26 7.35 0.01 -5.56
N TYR A 27 6.12 0.21 -5.09
CA TYR A 27 5.31 1.38 -5.40
C TYR A 27 4.34 1.74 -4.27
N TRP A 28 3.89 2.98 -4.25
CA TRP A 28 2.90 3.47 -3.30
C TRP A 28 1.49 3.22 -3.83
N SER A 29 0.59 2.74 -2.98
CA SER A 29 -0.81 2.50 -3.30
C SER A 29 -1.69 3.03 -2.19
N THR A 30 -2.82 3.60 -2.55
CA THR A 30 -3.86 4.02 -1.58
C THR A 30 -4.82 2.88 -1.29
N ARG A 31 -4.56 1.69 -1.84
CA ARG A 31 -5.34 0.48 -1.57
C ARG A 31 -4.65 -0.33 -0.50
N ARG A 32 -5.38 -0.66 0.57
CA ARG A 32 -4.93 -1.57 1.62
C ARG A 32 -4.59 -2.96 1.10
N VAL A 33 -5.35 -3.45 0.11
CA VAL A 33 -5.17 -4.79 -0.47
C VAL A 33 -4.89 -4.65 -1.97
N ASN A 34 -3.70 -5.04 -2.38
CA ASN A 34 -3.30 -5.13 -3.79
C ASN A 34 -3.17 -6.61 -4.14
N ARG A 35 -4.05 -7.12 -5.02
CA ARG A 35 -3.98 -8.53 -5.47
C ARG A 35 -2.98 -8.75 -6.59
N LYS A 36 -2.62 -7.70 -7.33
CA LYS A 36 -1.74 -7.77 -8.51
C LYS A 36 -0.78 -6.58 -8.54
N CYS A 37 0.42 -6.84 -9.04
CA CYS A 37 1.44 -5.83 -9.27
C CYS A 37 1.02 -4.91 -10.42
N ALA A 38 0.99 -3.60 -10.14
CA ALA A 38 0.69 -2.59 -11.15
C ALA A 38 1.74 -2.49 -12.28
N LYS A 39 2.91 -3.12 -12.10
CA LYS A 39 4.02 -3.08 -13.07
C LYS A 39 4.13 -4.31 -13.96
N CYS A 40 3.88 -5.51 -13.42
CA CYS A 40 4.03 -6.77 -14.15
C CYS A 40 2.79 -7.68 -14.12
N GLY A 41 1.73 -7.31 -13.40
CA GLY A 41 0.51 -8.11 -13.28
C GLY A 41 0.60 -9.34 -12.38
N SER A 42 1.78 -9.65 -11.83
CA SER A 42 1.98 -10.77 -10.91
C SER A 42 1.16 -10.64 -9.63
N GLU A 43 0.67 -11.76 -9.10
CA GLU A 43 -0.04 -11.84 -7.83
C GLU A 43 0.90 -11.93 -6.62
N ASP A 44 2.21 -12.08 -6.86
CA ASP A 44 3.24 -12.13 -5.82
C ASP A 44 3.62 -10.72 -5.35
N VAL A 45 2.67 -10.11 -4.63
CA VAL A 45 2.78 -8.76 -4.07
C VAL A 45 2.56 -8.77 -2.56
N THR A 46 3.40 -8.02 -1.85
CA THR A 46 3.28 -7.78 -0.41
C THR A 46 2.89 -6.33 -0.21
N THR A 47 1.84 -6.06 0.58
CA THR A 47 1.45 -4.70 0.95
C THR A 47 1.74 -4.50 2.44
N ARG A 48 2.43 -3.41 2.79
CA ARG A 48 2.72 -3.02 4.17
C ARG A 48 2.38 -1.56 4.40
N LEU A 49 2.08 -1.22 5.64
CA LEU A 49 2.01 0.20 6.03
C LEU A 49 3.42 0.80 5.92
N PRO A 50 3.54 2.06 5.48
CA PRO A 50 4.79 2.78 5.63
C PRO A 50 5.13 2.80 7.10
N GLU A 51 6.34 2.36 7.42
CA GLU A 51 6.85 2.51 8.76
C GLU A 51 6.85 4.01 9.06
N ARG A 52 6.02 4.44 10.01
CA ARG A 52 6.28 5.71 10.68
C ARG A 52 7.68 5.54 11.23
N ARG A 53 8.62 6.36 10.75
CA ARG A 53 9.93 6.52 11.39
C ARG A 53 9.59 6.76 12.86
N LYS A 54 9.69 5.73 13.70
CA LYS A 54 9.71 5.93 15.14
C LYS A 54 10.93 6.81 15.30
N GLU A 55 10.69 8.08 15.60
CA GLU A 55 11.72 8.92 16.16
C GLU A 55 12.34 8.08 17.26
N ALA A 56 13.60 7.68 17.06
CA ALA A 56 14.35 6.98 18.07
C ALA A 56 14.20 7.82 19.34
N GLY A 57 13.74 7.20 20.43
CA GLY A 57 13.55 7.91 21.68
C GLY A 57 14.83 8.69 22.01
N ASN A 58 14.71 10.00 22.14
CA ASN A 58 15.68 10.75 22.91
C ASN A 58 15.14 10.73 24.33
N GLY A 59 15.69 9.83 25.14
CA GLY A 59 15.50 9.89 26.58
C GLY A 59 16.27 11.09 27.11
N GLU A 60 15.59 11.93 27.88
CA GLU A 60 16.15 12.84 28.88
C GLU A 60 15.19 12.84 30.08
#